data_AF-A0A1F6PDW9-F1
#
_entry.id   AF-A0A1F6PDW9-F1
#
_cell.length_a   1.000
_cell.length_b   1.000
_cell.length_c   1.000
_cell.angle_alpha   90.00
_cell.angle_beta   90.00
_cell.angle_gamma   90.00
#
_symmetry.space_group_name_H-M   'P 1'
#
loop_
_entity.id
_entity.type
_entity.pdbx_description
1 polymer ?
#
loop_
_entity_poly.entity_id
_entity_poly.type
_entity_poly.pdbx_seq_one_letter_code
_entity_poly.pdbx_strand_id
1 'polypeptide(L)'
;MSDSIRPGNGEMASAEQSKIDFEVVSSLSEKLRHIHDDVFEELINFQKTGNFDSNWDDVSKNINAAVDTVREVSKLVESVPRLKAFAGHDLDTTQRGMWGGLDVIQSEMSGRSLKSDDRGLKMFLEKWPRYYVAQSDILLRSITPGELRDVPKEDFDPELLEMVLRYFKNEELPHIVRFRDNDREDGRPSEFTKIEQKKLNIDFKAEDLLKDLDGRTARGLNGPIINLVINSLRNGLKDQHGLAEDGSGTTEFEAMVEGDELVLRVMDDGKGIGQEHLDPGDIAKFILREGVSLQSSGGQDNNPPSTGLGLADAHNRINALGGELRIYSYRAGRQEFAGYSSCDGILDHATVGNMLSKLNDKRRRADEKNDGVRTVFEIRLPLQ
;
A
#
# COMPACT_ATOMS: atom_id res chain seq x y z
N MET A 1 9.76 21.25 47.66
CA MET A 1 9.54 22.25 46.60
C MET A 1 9.74 21.53 45.29
N SER A 2 8.65 21.30 44.56
CA SER A 2 8.63 20.62 43.28
C SER A 2 8.81 21.67 42.18
N ASP A 3 10.00 21.72 41.58
CA ASP A 3 10.25 22.58 40.43
C ASP A 3 9.53 22.00 39.21
N SER A 4 8.44 22.65 38.83
CA SER A 4 7.74 22.41 37.57
C SER A 4 8.63 22.89 36.42
N ILE A 5 9.16 21.96 35.64
CA ILE A 5 9.81 22.26 34.37
C ILE A 5 8.74 22.82 33.44
N ARG A 6 8.82 24.13 33.14
CA ARG A 6 8.01 24.74 32.08
C ARG A 6 8.53 24.23 30.74
N PRO A 7 7.68 23.66 29.87
CA PRO A 7 8.09 23.28 28.52
C PRO A 7 8.58 24.53 27.77
N GLY A 8 9.69 24.40 27.06
CA GLY A 8 10.35 25.50 26.37
C GLY A 8 9.52 26.00 25.18
N ASN A 9 9.64 27.28 24.83
CA ASN A 9 8.93 27.90 23.71
C ASN A 9 9.11 27.18 22.35
N GLY A 10 10.13 26.34 22.18
CA GLY A 10 10.31 25.50 21.00
C GLY A 10 9.41 24.25 20.95
N GLU A 11 9.07 23.66 22.09
CA GLU A 11 8.18 22.49 22.17
C GLU A 11 6.71 22.89 21.96
N MET A 12 6.34 24.10 22.41
CA MET A 12 5.01 24.66 22.12
C MET A 12 4.83 24.96 20.63
N ALA A 13 5.83 25.53 19.96
CA ALA A 13 5.78 25.79 18.52
C ALA A 13 5.74 24.50 17.68
N SER A 14 6.46 23.43 18.09
CA SER A 14 6.39 22.14 17.40
C SER A 14 5.06 21.41 17.63
N ALA A 15 4.48 21.52 18.83
CA ALA A 15 3.18 20.91 19.13
C ALA A 15 2.03 21.63 18.43
N GLU A 16 2.08 22.96 18.36
CA GLU A 16 1.09 23.78 17.65
C GLU A 16 1.15 23.56 16.13
N GLN A 17 2.35 23.41 15.56
CA GLN A 17 2.53 23.01 14.16
C GLN A 17 2.01 21.59 13.89
N SER A 18 2.32 20.60 14.75
CA SER A 18 1.81 19.22 14.62
C SER A 18 0.28 19.17 14.65
N LYS A 19 -0.34 19.99 15.50
CA LYS A 19 -1.81 20.08 15.58
C LYS A 19 -2.43 20.67 14.32
N ILE A 20 -1.84 21.74 13.78
CA ILE A 20 -2.27 22.35 12.51
C ILE A 20 -2.11 21.34 11.37
N ASP A 21 -1.00 20.60 11.34
CA ASP A 21 -0.76 19.56 10.34
C ASP A 21 -1.81 18.45 10.43
N PHE A 22 -2.19 17.99 11.63
CA PHE A 22 -3.27 17.01 11.83
C PHE A 22 -4.63 17.51 11.35
N GLU A 23 -5.06 18.72 11.74
CA GLU A 23 -6.37 19.26 11.35
C GLU A 23 -6.49 19.42 9.82
N VAL A 24 -5.42 19.90 9.18
CA VAL A 24 -5.35 20.02 7.71
C VAL A 24 -5.43 18.65 7.05
N VAL A 25 -4.66 17.68 7.55
CA VAL A 25 -4.60 16.32 6.97
C VAL A 25 -5.92 15.59 7.15
N SER A 26 -6.51 15.63 8.35
CA SER A 26 -7.81 15.03 8.63
C SER A 26 -8.89 15.64 7.73
N SER A 27 -8.90 16.97 7.54
CA SER A 27 -9.85 17.63 6.65
C SER A 27 -9.66 17.21 5.19
N LEU A 28 -8.42 17.15 4.71
CA LEU A 28 -8.12 16.74 3.34
C LEU A 28 -8.42 15.26 3.10
N SER A 29 -8.15 14.39 4.06
CA SER A 29 -8.51 12.96 4.00
C SER A 29 -10.03 12.78 3.91
N GLU A 30 -10.80 13.52 4.71
CA GLU A 30 -12.28 13.47 4.65
C GLU A 30 -12.81 13.99 3.31
N LYS A 31 -12.28 15.12 2.81
CA LYS A 31 -12.64 15.62 1.47
C LYS A 31 -12.26 14.61 0.38
N LEU A 32 -11.09 14.00 0.46
CA LEU A 32 -10.64 13.00 -0.53
C LEU A 32 -11.54 11.76 -0.53
N ARG A 33 -11.97 11.30 0.65
CA ARG A 33 -12.99 10.24 0.77
C ARG A 33 -14.30 10.67 0.13
N HIS A 34 -14.82 11.85 0.44
CA HIS A 34 -16.06 12.36 -0.16
C HIS A 34 -16.00 12.37 -1.70
N ILE A 35 -14.84 12.67 -2.30
CA ILE A 35 -14.65 12.57 -3.75
C ILE A 35 -14.77 11.12 -4.22
N HIS A 36 -14.16 10.18 -3.50
CA HIS A 36 -14.21 8.76 -3.85
C HIS A 36 -15.60 8.16 -3.69
N ASP A 37 -16.31 8.49 -2.62
CA ASP A 37 -17.60 7.87 -2.31
C ASP A 37 -18.74 8.49 -3.12
N ASP A 38 -18.75 9.83 -3.26
CA ASP A 38 -19.91 10.53 -3.82
C ASP A 38 -19.66 10.99 -5.26
N VAL A 39 -18.58 11.72 -5.51
CA VAL A 39 -18.33 12.32 -6.84
C VAL A 39 -17.97 11.25 -7.86
N PHE A 40 -17.19 10.26 -7.45
CA PHE A 40 -16.72 9.22 -8.34
C PHE A 40 -17.81 8.20 -8.69
N GLU A 41 -18.64 7.81 -7.72
CA GLU A 41 -19.82 6.95 -7.98
C GLU A 41 -20.79 7.64 -8.95
N GLU A 42 -21.00 8.95 -8.80
CA GLU A 42 -21.82 9.72 -9.73
C GLU A 42 -21.23 9.73 -11.16
N LEU A 43 -19.91 9.82 -11.31
CA LEU A 43 -19.23 9.71 -12.60
C LEU A 43 -19.31 8.28 -13.19
N ILE A 44 -19.20 7.24 -12.37
CA ILE A 44 -19.40 5.84 -12.79
C ILE A 44 -20.83 5.65 -13.29
N ASN A 45 -21.82 6.16 -12.55
CA ASN A 45 -23.22 6.03 -12.95
C ASN A 45 -23.50 6.77 -14.26
N PHE A 46 -22.94 7.98 -14.43
CA PHE A 46 -22.99 8.71 -15.69
C PHE A 46 -22.38 7.92 -16.85
N GLN A 47 -21.22 7.29 -16.65
CA GLN A 47 -20.61 6.44 -17.67
C GLN A 47 -21.52 5.26 -18.08
N LYS A 48 -22.22 4.66 -17.11
CA LYS A 48 -23.11 3.51 -17.34
C LYS A 48 -24.43 3.90 -18.02
N THR A 49 -25.03 5.02 -17.62
CA THR A 49 -26.42 5.37 -17.98
C THR A 49 -26.53 6.53 -18.97
N GLY A 50 -25.47 7.30 -19.16
CA GLY A 50 -25.50 8.56 -19.89
C GLY A 50 -26.11 9.74 -19.14
N ASN A 51 -26.53 9.55 -17.88
CA ASN A 51 -27.19 10.58 -17.08
C ASN A 51 -26.56 10.66 -15.69
N PHE A 52 -26.56 11.87 -15.13
CA PHE A 52 -26.29 12.07 -13.71
C PHE A 52 -27.56 11.87 -12.90
N ASP A 53 -27.43 11.37 -11.67
CA ASP A 53 -28.56 11.31 -10.73
C ASP A 53 -28.88 12.71 -10.19
N SER A 54 -27.86 13.57 -10.04
CA SER A 54 -28.02 14.99 -9.69
C SER A 54 -28.18 15.86 -10.93
N ASN A 55 -28.63 17.11 -10.72
CA ASN A 55 -28.61 18.10 -11.81
C ASN A 55 -27.17 18.49 -12.18
N TRP A 56 -26.97 18.89 -13.43
CA TRP A 56 -25.64 19.20 -13.99
C TRP A 56 -24.86 20.27 -13.21
N ASP A 57 -25.54 21.28 -12.67
CA ASP A 57 -24.88 22.38 -11.95
C ASP A 57 -24.28 21.89 -10.62
N ASP A 58 -25.00 21.01 -9.91
CA ASP A 58 -24.52 20.37 -8.68
C ASP A 58 -23.35 19.41 -8.97
N VAL A 59 -23.45 18.60 -10.02
CA VAL A 59 -22.34 17.72 -10.45
C VAL A 59 -21.09 18.52 -10.80
N SER A 60 -21.25 19.60 -11.57
CA SER A 60 -20.14 20.47 -11.94
C SER A 60 -19.49 21.12 -10.71
N LYS A 61 -20.29 21.55 -9.74
CA LYS A 61 -19.79 22.10 -8.48
C LYS A 61 -19.01 21.05 -7.69
N ASN A 62 -19.53 19.83 -7.57
CA ASN A 62 -18.90 18.73 -6.83
C ASN A 62 -17.56 18.32 -7.48
N ILE A 63 -17.52 18.22 -8.80
CA ILE A 63 -16.29 17.90 -9.54
C ILE A 63 -15.26 19.02 -9.41
N ASN A 64 -15.67 20.29 -9.48
CA ASN A 64 -14.74 21.40 -9.25
C ASN A 64 -14.17 21.39 -7.82
N ALA A 65 -15.02 21.13 -6.82
CA ALA A 65 -14.56 20.97 -5.44
C ALA A 65 -13.61 19.78 -5.28
N ALA A 66 -13.84 18.70 -6.03
CA ALA A 66 -12.94 17.56 -6.09
C ALA A 66 -11.58 17.93 -6.68
N VAL A 67 -11.56 18.64 -7.80
CA VAL A 67 -10.34 19.15 -8.43
C VAL A 67 -9.55 20.02 -7.46
N ASP A 68 -10.22 20.96 -6.80
CA ASP A 68 -9.57 21.88 -5.85
C ASP A 68 -9.01 21.14 -4.63
N THR A 69 -9.73 20.16 -4.09
CA THR A 69 -9.24 19.31 -3.00
C THR A 69 -7.98 18.55 -3.40
N VAL A 70 -7.99 17.93 -4.58
CA VAL A 70 -6.80 17.23 -5.10
C VAL A 70 -5.63 18.20 -5.30
N ARG A 71 -5.89 19.47 -5.63
CA ARG A 71 -4.87 20.53 -5.77
C ARG A 71 -4.29 20.87 -4.40
N GLU A 72 -5.14 20.99 -3.39
CA GLU A 72 -4.73 21.23 -2.01
C GLU A 72 -3.85 20.10 -1.48
N VAL A 73 -4.24 18.84 -1.69
CA VAL A 73 -3.44 17.66 -1.31
C VAL A 73 -2.05 17.71 -1.96
N SER A 74 -1.99 17.95 -3.26
CA SER A 74 -0.69 17.99 -3.97
C SER A 74 0.21 19.11 -3.47
N LYS A 75 -0.35 20.31 -3.25
CA LYS A 75 0.40 21.45 -2.67
C LYS A 75 0.92 21.13 -1.28
N LEU A 76 0.11 20.46 -0.44
CA LEU A 76 0.55 20.04 0.88
C LEU A 76 1.76 19.11 0.77
N VAL A 77 1.69 18.09 -0.08
CA VAL A 77 2.79 17.13 -0.28
C VAL A 77 4.08 17.83 -0.75
N GLU A 78 3.98 18.78 -1.68
CA GLU A 78 5.14 19.55 -2.14
C GLU A 78 5.73 20.46 -1.06
N SER A 79 4.89 21.01 -0.19
CA SER A 79 5.28 21.96 0.84
C SER A 79 5.88 21.33 2.11
N VAL A 80 5.63 20.04 2.35
CA VAL A 80 6.14 19.31 3.52
C VAL A 80 7.32 18.43 3.12
N PRO A 81 8.58 18.77 3.49
CA PRO A 81 9.77 18.04 3.05
C PRO A 81 9.76 16.54 3.37
N ARG A 82 9.18 16.17 4.52
CA ARG A 82 9.00 14.77 4.92
C ARG A 82 8.08 14.03 3.94
N LEU A 83 6.96 14.63 3.55
CA LEU A 83 6.06 14.07 2.55
C LEU A 83 6.71 13.97 1.18
N LYS A 84 7.47 14.99 0.77
CA LYS A 84 8.24 14.96 -0.49
C LYS A 84 9.25 13.82 -0.53
N ALA A 85 9.89 13.50 0.60
CA ALA A 85 10.81 12.36 0.70
C ALA A 85 10.10 11.00 0.59
N PHE A 86 8.86 10.90 1.09
CA PHE A 86 8.03 9.70 0.96
C PHE A 86 7.32 9.57 -0.39
N ALA A 87 7.01 10.71 -1.02
CA ALA A 87 6.31 10.82 -2.29
C ALA A 87 7.07 10.14 -3.43
N GLY A 88 8.37 10.37 -3.54
CA GLY A 88 9.24 9.74 -4.54
C GLY A 88 8.68 9.69 -5.97
N HIS A 89 9.12 8.70 -6.75
CA HIS A 89 8.72 8.49 -8.15
C HIS A 89 7.25 8.01 -8.31
N ASP A 90 6.72 7.28 -7.33
CA ASP A 90 5.37 6.71 -7.38
C ASP A 90 4.29 7.79 -7.26
N LEU A 91 4.54 8.83 -6.46
CA LEU A 91 3.62 9.95 -6.37
C LEU A 91 3.66 10.80 -7.64
N ASP A 92 4.84 11.09 -8.19
CA ASP A 92 4.93 11.88 -9.42
C ASP A 92 4.15 11.24 -10.57
N THR A 93 4.12 9.91 -10.64
CA THR A 93 3.37 9.17 -11.67
C THR A 93 1.87 9.20 -11.41
N THR A 94 1.45 8.95 -10.17
CA THR A 94 0.02 8.94 -9.79
C THR A 94 -0.59 10.34 -9.78
N GLN A 95 0.12 11.37 -9.31
CA GLN A 95 -0.28 12.77 -9.40
C GLN A 95 -0.41 13.23 -10.84
N ARG A 96 0.58 13.01 -11.70
CA ARG A 96 0.49 13.43 -13.11
C ARG A 96 -0.69 12.78 -13.83
N GLY A 97 -0.95 11.50 -13.58
CA GLY A 97 -2.11 10.80 -14.13
C GLY A 97 -3.45 11.36 -13.63
N MET A 98 -3.53 11.63 -12.33
CA MET A 98 -4.71 12.24 -11.70
C MET A 98 -4.96 13.65 -12.22
N TRP A 99 -3.91 14.48 -12.34
CA TRP A 99 -3.98 15.83 -12.92
C TRP A 99 -4.50 15.81 -14.35
N GLY A 100 -3.90 14.98 -15.21
CA GLY A 100 -4.32 14.88 -16.60
C GLY A 100 -5.78 14.46 -16.74
N GLY A 101 -6.28 13.55 -15.89
CA GLY A 101 -7.68 13.14 -15.91
C GLY A 101 -8.64 14.22 -15.42
N LEU A 102 -8.31 14.89 -14.31
CA LEU A 102 -9.15 15.97 -13.75
C LEU A 102 -9.21 17.19 -14.67
N ASP A 103 -8.10 17.57 -15.30
CA ASP A 103 -8.07 18.68 -16.26
C ASP A 103 -8.93 18.37 -17.50
N VAL A 104 -8.93 17.12 -17.97
CA VAL A 104 -9.82 16.67 -19.05
C VAL A 104 -11.28 16.78 -18.64
N ILE A 105 -11.65 16.26 -17.47
CA ILE A 105 -13.03 16.34 -16.97
C ILE A 105 -13.46 17.80 -16.82
N GLN A 106 -12.63 18.65 -16.21
CA GLN A 106 -12.93 20.08 -16.01
C GLN A 106 -13.11 20.83 -17.34
N SER A 107 -12.25 20.57 -18.32
CA SER A 107 -12.35 21.16 -19.66
C SER A 107 -13.64 20.75 -20.37
N GLU A 108 -13.95 19.45 -20.40
CA GLU A 108 -15.14 18.92 -21.07
C GLU A 108 -16.45 19.35 -20.40
N MET A 109 -16.46 19.49 -19.07
CA MET A 109 -17.63 20.00 -18.36
C MET A 109 -17.88 21.49 -18.61
N SER A 110 -16.81 22.29 -18.65
CA SER A 110 -16.91 23.73 -18.95
C SER A 110 -17.47 23.99 -20.36
N GLY A 111 -17.22 23.07 -21.29
CA GLY A 111 -17.77 23.07 -22.64
C GLY A 111 -19.17 22.42 -22.78
N ARG A 112 -19.72 21.81 -21.72
CA ARG A 112 -20.91 20.94 -21.76
C ARG A 112 -20.79 19.82 -22.81
N SER A 113 -19.58 19.31 -23.02
CA SER A 113 -19.25 18.32 -24.04
C SER A 113 -18.89 16.94 -23.49
N LEU A 114 -18.83 16.78 -22.16
CA LEU A 114 -18.54 15.48 -21.54
C LEU A 114 -19.60 14.45 -21.96
N LYS A 115 -19.15 13.40 -22.64
CA LYS A 115 -19.98 12.27 -23.04
C LYS A 115 -19.70 11.08 -22.15
N SER A 116 -20.70 10.23 -21.92
CA SER A 116 -20.56 9.02 -21.12
C SER A 116 -19.62 7.98 -21.76
N ASP A 117 -19.46 8.02 -23.08
CA ASP A 117 -18.53 7.17 -23.83
C ASP A 117 -17.15 7.81 -24.04
N ASP A 118 -16.87 8.93 -23.38
CA ASP A 118 -15.58 9.60 -23.49
C ASP A 118 -14.44 8.69 -23.02
N ARG A 119 -13.44 8.53 -23.90
CA ARG A 119 -12.30 7.65 -23.64
C ARG A 119 -11.45 8.17 -22.48
N GLY A 120 -11.27 9.48 -22.37
CA GLY A 120 -10.51 10.11 -21.29
C GLY A 120 -11.17 9.88 -19.94
N LEU A 121 -12.48 10.11 -19.85
CA LEU A 121 -13.28 9.81 -18.66
C LEU A 121 -13.14 8.33 -18.29
N LYS A 122 -13.38 7.41 -19.22
CA LYS A 122 -13.23 5.97 -18.97
C LYS A 122 -11.84 5.62 -18.41
N MET A 123 -10.79 6.10 -19.07
CA MET A 123 -9.42 5.84 -18.64
C MET A 123 -9.09 6.46 -17.29
N PHE A 124 -9.71 7.58 -16.92
CA PHE A 124 -9.55 8.16 -15.58
C PHE A 124 -10.26 7.32 -14.52
N LEU A 125 -11.52 6.94 -14.79
CA LEU A 125 -12.31 6.14 -13.86
C LEU A 125 -11.64 4.79 -13.55
N GLU A 126 -11.07 4.13 -14.55
CA GLU A 126 -10.33 2.87 -14.35
C GLU A 126 -9.10 3.01 -13.43
N LYS A 127 -8.55 4.22 -13.26
CA LYS A 127 -7.31 4.47 -12.50
C LYS A 127 -7.54 5.14 -11.15
N TRP A 128 -8.69 5.79 -10.97
CA TRP A 128 -9.01 6.52 -9.75
C TRP A 128 -8.88 5.69 -8.46
N PRO A 129 -9.34 4.41 -8.38
CA PRO A 129 -9.16 3.61 -7.16
C PRO A 129 -7.70 3.55 -6.69
N ARG A 130 -6.76 3.40 -7.63
CA ARG A 130 -5.32 3.42 -7.33
C ARG A 130 -4.86 4.79 -6.87
N TYR A 131 -5.33 5.86 -7.51
CA TYR A 131 -4.97 7.24 -7.17
C TYR A 131 -5.46 7.62 -5.78
N TYR A 132 -6.72 7.30 -5.46
CA TYR A 132 -7.31 7.48 -4.14
C TYR A 132 -6.47 6.80 -3.05
N VAL A 133 -6.17 5.51 -3.21
CA VAL A 133 -5.34 4.75 -2.25
C VAL A 133 -3.94 5.37 -2.10
N ALA A 134 -3.31 5.83 -3.18
CA ALA A 134 -1.98 6.45 -3.11
C ALA A 134 -2.01 7.77 -2.32
N GLN A 135 -2.95 8.66 -2.67
CA GLN A 135 -3.09 9.97 -2.04
C GLN A 135 -3.49 9.83 -0.56
N SER A 136 -4.41 8.91 -0.26
CA SER A 136 -4.84 8.60 1.10
C SER A 136 -3.67 8.11 1.95
N ASP A 137 -2.88 7.14 1.47
CA ASP A 137 -1.67 6.69 2.20
C ASP A 137 -0.72 7.87 2.47
N ILE A 138 -0.43 8.70 1.46
CA ILE A 138 0.50 9.83 1.57
C ILE A 138 0.03 10.88 2.57
N LEU A 139 -1.24 11.29 2.52
CA LEU A 139 -1.83 12.18 3.52
C LEU A 139 -1.64 11.59 4.91
N LEU A 140 -1.95 10.30 5.09
CA LEU A 140 -1.86 9.63 6.38
C LEU A 140 -0.40 9.40 6.84
N ARG A 141 0.61 9.48 5.95
CA ARG A 141 2.04 9.49 6.34
C ARG A 141 2.51 10.81 6.92
N SER A 142 1.76 11.89 6.72
CA SER A 142 2.14 13.22 7.19
C SER A 142 1.99 13.36 8.71
N ILE A 143 1.08 12.59 9.29
CA ILE A 143 0.75 12.60 10.71
C ILE A 143 1.44 11.46 11.45
N THR A 144 1.53 11.59 12.76
CA THR A 144 2.16 10.59 13.62
C THR A 144 1.28 9.34 13.78
N PRO A 145 1.88 8.18 14.12
CA PRO A 145 1.11 6.98 14.49
C PRO A 145 0.11 7.20 15.65
N GLY A 146 0.38 8.16 16.54
CA GLY A 146 -0.56 8.53 17.61
C GLY A 146 -1.81 9.21 17.04
N GLU A 147 -1.61 10.21 16.18
CA GLU A 147 -2.67 10.98 15.53
C GLU A 147 -3.52 10.13 14.57
N LEU A 148 -2.97 9.07 13.98
CA LEU A 148 -3.74 8.13 13.13
C LEU A 148 -4.91 7.47 13.87
N ARG A 149 -4.86 7.37 15.19
CA ARG A 149 -5.95 6.82 16.00
C ARG A 149 -7.18 7.73 16.01
N ASP A 150 -6.95 9.02 15.81
CA ASP A 150 -7.94 10.09 15.88
C ASP A 150 -8.49 10.48 14.49
N VAL A 151 -7.88 9.97 13.41
CA VAL A 151 -8.44 10.05 12.05
C VAL A 151 -9.81 9.35 12.05
N PRO A 152 -10.84 9.94 11.41
CA PRO A 152 -12.14 9.31 11.26
C PRO A 152 -11.99 7.86 10.80
N LYS A 153 -12.58 6.94 11.57
CA LYS A 153 -12.46 5.51 11.30
C LYS A 153 -13.18 5.20 10.00
N GLU A 154 -12.48 4.53 9.10
CA GLU A 154 -13.02 3.92 7.91
C GLU A 154 -12.95 2.41 8.06
N ASP A 155 -13.99 1.76 7.56
CA ASP A 155 -13.99 0.32 7.40
C ASP A 155 -13.17 -0.03 6.15
N PHE A 156 -12.45 -1.14 6.23
CA PHE A 156 -11.73 -1.68 5.10
C PHE A 156 -12.72 -2.07 4.02
N ASP A 157 -12.45 -1.68 2.79
CA ASP A 157 -13.30 -1.91 1.63
C ASP A 157 -12.71 -3.00 0.71
N PRO A 158 -13.29 -4.22 0.71
CA PRO A 158 -12.91 -5.28 -0.21
C PRO A 158 -13.06 -4.92 -1.69
N GLU A 159 -14.06 -4.13 -2.06
CA GLU A 159 -14.32 -3.76 -3.46
C GLU A 159 -13.23 -2.81 -3.97
N LEU A 160 -12.84 -1.83 -3.14
CA LEU A 160 -11.71 -0.96 -3.42
C LEU A 160 -10.40 -1.76 -3.58
N LEU A 161 -10.14 -2.74 -2.71
CA LEU A 161 -9.00 -3.64 -2.86
C LEU A 161 -9.03 -4.38 -4.20
N GLU A 162 -10.19 -4.94 -4.60
CA GLU A 162 -10.32 -5.65 -5.87
C GLU A 162 -10.05 -4.73 -7.06
N MET A 163 -10.60 -3.51 -7.05
CA MET A 163 -10.37 -2.51 -8.09
C MET A 163 -8.89 -2.15 -8.22
N VAL A 164 -8.19 -1.98 -7.09
CA VAL A 164 -6.76 -1.65 -7.10
C VAL A 164 -5.90 -2.83 -7.56
N LEU A 165 -6.24 -4.07 -7.16
CA LEU A 165 -5.56 -5.28 -7.64
C LEU A 165 -5.78 -5.49 -9.14
N ARG A 166 -6.98 -5.19 -9.65
CA ARG A 166 -7.30 -5.21 -11.08
C ARG A 166 -6.49 -4.18 -11.84
N TYR A 167 -6.39 -2.95 -11.33
CA TYR A 167 -5.50 -1.92 -11.90
C TYR A 167 -4.05 -2.40 -11.91
N PHE A 168 -3.56 -2.96 -10.81
CA PHE A 168 -2.19 -3.47 -10.72
C PHE A 168 -1.91 -4.54 -11.79
N LYS A 169 -2.83 -5.50 -11.96
CA LYS A 169 -2.70 -6.58 -12.95
C LYS A 169 -2.78 -6.09 -14.40
N ASN A 170 -3.66 -5.14 -14.68
CA ASN A 170 -4.00 -4.76 -16.07
C ASN A 170 -3.21 -3.56 -16.59
N GLU A 171 -2.77 -2.66 -15.72
CA GLU A 171 -2.08 -1.41 -16.10
C GLU A 171 -0.64 -1.38 -15.57
N GLU A 172 -0.46 -1.62 -14.28
CA GLU A 172 0.85 -1.43 -13.64
C GLU A 172 1.84 -2.56 -13.99
N LEU A 173 1.43 -3.82 -13.89
CA LEU A 173 2.27 -4.96 -14.20
C LEU A 173 2.75 -4.93 -15.67
N PRO A 174 1.89 -4.72 -16.68
CA PRO A 174 2.34 -4.57 -18.07
C PRO A 174 3.32 -3.39 -18.25
N HIS A 175 3.15 -2.31 -17.49
CA HIS A 175 4.10 -1.22 -17.48
C HIS A 175 5.45 -1.69 -16.91
N ILE A 176 5.50 -2.32 -15.73
CA ILE A 176 6.74 -2.87 -15.16
C ILE A 176 7.44 -3.81 -16.15
N VAL A 177 6.69 -4.69 -16.81
CA VAL A 177 7.22 -5.62 -17.83
C VAL A 177 7.84 -4.87 -19.02
N ARG A 178 7.21 -3.79 -19.51
CA ARG A 178 7.75 -2.98 -20.63
C ARG A 178 9.05 -2.25 -20.27
N PHE A 179 9.20 -1.86 -19.01
CA PHE A 179 10.33 -1.07 -18.52
C PHE A 179 11.43 -1.92 -17.87
N ARG A 180 11.37 -3.26 -17.97
CA ARG A 180 12.36 -4.16 -17.36
C ARG A 180 13.76 -4.05 -17.95
N ASP A 181 13.87 -3.72 -19.23
CA ASP A 181 15.16 -3.68 -19.96
C ASP A 181 15.76 -2.28 -19.94
N ASN A 182 15.06 -1.31 -19.34
CA ASN A 182 15.56 0.04 -19.20
C ASN A 182 16.45 0.12 -17.96
N ASP A 183 17.66 0.64 -18.16
CA ASP A 183 18.51 1.01 -17.04
C ASP A 183 17.80 2.06 -16.19
N ARG A 184 18.00 1.97 -14.88
CA ARG A 184 17.62 2.99 -13.92
C ARG A 184 18.36 4.28 -14.24
N GLU A 185 17.88 5.41 -13.73
CA GLU A 185 18.52 6.72 -13.92
C GLU A 185 19.99 6.76 -13.46
N ASP A 186 20.40 5.84 -12.58
CA ASP A 186 21.77 5.69 -12.09
C ASP A 186 22.62 4.70 -12.90
N GLY A 187 22.13 4.23 -14.05
CA GLY A 187 22.84 3.33 -14.96
C GLY A 187 22.88 1.87 -14.51
N ARG A 188 22.15 1.50 -13.46
CA ARG A 188 22.02 0.09 -13.03
C ARG A 188 20.85 -0.59 -13.76
N PRO A 189 20.92 -1.91 -14.01
CA PRO A 189 19.79 -2.65 -14.55
C PRO A 189 18.54 -2.49 -13.68
N SER A 190 17.36 -2.60 -14.31
CA SER A 190 16.08 -2.66 -13.60
C SER A 190 16.10 -3.75 -12.52
N GLU A 191 15.33 -3.54 -11.45
CA GLU A 191 15.11 -4.59 -10.43
C GLU A 191 14.12 -5.67 -10.92
N PHE A 192 13.68 -5.63 -12.18
CA PHE A 192 12.63 -6.49 -12.73
C PHE A 192 13.06 -7.24 -14.01
N THR A 193 14.35 -7.42 -14.26
CA THR A 193 14.85 -8.06 -15.50
C THR A 193 14.31 -9.47 -15.72
N LYS A 194 13.93 -10.19 -14.66
CA LYS A 194 13.40 -11.56 -14.71
C LYS A 194 11.88 -11.67 -14.50
N ILE A 195 11.15 -10.55 -14.56
CA ILE A 195 9.70 -10.54 -14.27
C ILE A 195 8.87 -11.48 -15.16
N GLU A 196 9.30 -11.75 -16.40
CA GLU A 196 8.64 -12.70 -17.31
C GLU A 196 8.70 -14.15 -16.84
N GLN A 197 9.69 -14.50 -16.02
CA GLN A 197 9.86 -15.83 -15.44
C GLN A 197 9.01 -16.01 -14.18
N LYS A 198 8.38 -14.93 -13.71
CA LYS A 198 7.58 -14.93 -12.50
C LYS A 198 6.10 -15.12 -12.76
N LYS A 199 5.48 -15.89 -11.88
CA LYS A 199 4.03 -16.08 -11.83
C LYS A 199 3.46 -15.17 -10.77
N LEU A 200 2.41 -14.43 -11.14
CA LEU A 200 1.62 -13.61 -10.23
C LEU A 200 0.23 -14.22 -10.12
N ASN A 201 -0.10 -14.73 -8.93
CA ASN A 201 -1.38 -15.34 -8.62
C ASN A 201 -2.20 -14.38 -7.77
N ILE A 202 -3.13 -13.66 -8.40
CA ILE A 202 -4.12 -12.82 -7.74
C ILE A 202 -5.48 -13.31 -8.21
N ASP A 203 -6.12 -14.14 -7.39
CA ASP A 203 -7.51 -14.63 -7.58
C ASP A 203 -8.37 -14.12 -6.43
N PHE A 204 -8.43 -12.79 -6.32
CA PHE A 204 -9.23 -12.11 -5.31
C PHE A 204 -10.53 -11.60 -5.92
N LYS A 205 -11.64 -11.89 -5.25
CA LYS A 205 -12.97 -11.39 -5.55
C LYS A 205 -13.58 -10.81 -4.29
N ALA A 206 -13.96 -9.54 -4.33
CA ALA A 206 -14.58 -8.87 -3.19
C ALA A 206 -15.86 -9.58 -2.76
N GLU A 207 -16.66 -10.07 -3.71
CA GLU A 207 -17.92 -10.79 -3.44
C GLU A 207 -17.75 -12.02 -2.55
N ASP A 208 -16.63 -12.73 -2.65
CA ASP A 208 -16.38 -13.94 -1.87
C ASP A 208 -15.93 -13.58 -0.46
N LEU A 209 -15.07 -12.56 -0.33
CA LEU A 209 -14.67 -12.05 0.97
C LEU A 209 -15.84 -11.40 1.74
N LEU A 210 -16.71 -10.67 1.04
CA LEU A 210 -17.91 -10.06 1.64
C LEU A 210 -18.89 -11.11 2.17
N LYS A 211 -19.00 -12.27 1.52
CA LYS A 211 -19.77 -13.42 2.04
C LYS A 211 -19.14 -13.96 3.33
N ASP A 212 -17.82 -14.11 3.36
CA ASP A 212 -17.08 -14.62 4.53
C ASP A 212 -17.09 -13.65 5.73
N LEU A 213 -17.15 -12.35 5.45
CA LEU A 213 -17.31 -11.31 6.47
C LEU A 213 -18.66 -11.39 7.17
N ASP A 214 -19.71 -11.85 6.48
CA ASP A 214 -21.07 -12.06 7.03
C ASP A 214 -21.62 -10.81 7.74
N GLY A 215 -21.47 -9.64 7.09
CA GLY A 215 -21.92 -8.35 7.62
C GLY A 215 -21.02 -7.73 8.69
N ARG A 216 -19.96 -8.42 9.14
CA ARG A 216 -18.90 -7.82 9.98
C ARG A 216 -18.02 -6.90 9.15
N THR A 217 -17.44 -5.89 9.78
CA THR A 217 -16.48 -4.99 9.13
C THR A 217 -15.10 -5.10 9.76
N ALA A 218 -14.06 -4.93 8.95
CA ALA A 218 -12.69 -4.86 9.44
C ALA A 218 -12.30 -3.40 9.60
N ARG A 219 -11.78 -3.02 10.78
CA ARG A 219 -11.27 -1.67 10.97
C ARG A 219 -9.95 -1.51 10.23
N GLY A 220 -9.89 -0.62 9.24
CA GLY A 220 -8.66 -0.40 8.49
C GLY A 220 -8.74 0.77 7.52
N LEU A 221 -7.76 1.69 7.60
CA LEU A 221 -7.64 2.75 6.60
C LEU A 221 -7.18 2.16 5.28
N ASN A 222 -8.03 2.26 4.26
CA ASN A 222 -7.84 1.67 2.94
C ASN A 222 -6.50 2.07 2.31
N GLY A 223 -6.12 3.34 2.38
CA GLY A 223 -4.87 3.87 1.82
C GLY A 223 -3.62 3.09 2.27
N PRO A 224 -3.26 3.15 3.56
CA PRO A 224 -2.08 2.46 4.08
C PRO A 224 -2.07 0.94 3.87
N ILE A 225 -3.21 0.28 4.07
CA ILE A 225 -3.32 -1.18 4.02
C ILE A 225 -3.21 -1.68 2.58
N ILE A 226 -4.00 -1.12 1.66
CA ILE A 226 -4.00 -1.54 0.26
C ILE A 226 -2.66 -1.16 -0.40
N ASN A 227 -2.10 0.02 -0.10
CA ASN A 227 -0.80 0.40 -0.66
C ASN A 227 0.34 -0.51 -0.14
N LEU A 228 0.26 -1.02 1.11
CA LEU A 228 1.19 -2.03 1.58
C LEU A 228 1.06 -3.35 0.80
N VAL A 229 -0.16 -3.83 0.55
CA VAL A 229 -0.39 -5.02 -0.29
C VAL A 229 0.26 -4.85 -1.66
N ILE A 230 0.04 -3.72 -2.33
CA ILE A 230 0.62 -3.43 -3.65
C ILE A 230 2.15 -3.38 -3.60
N ASN A 231 2.72 -2.74 -2.57
CA ASN A 231 4.17 -2.70 -2.40
C ASN A 231 4.78 -4.07 -2.14
N SER A 232 4.11 -4.92 -1.37
CA SER A 232 4.51 -6.31 -1.15
C SER A 232 4.48 -7.12 -2.45
N LEU A 233 3.44 -6.95 -3.28
CA LEU A 233 3.36 -7.59 -4.59
C LEU A 233 4.50 -7.16 -5.52
N ARG A 234 4.79 -5.86 -5.60
CA ARG A 234 5.94 -5.34 -6.36
C ARG A 234 7.24 -5.98 -5.89
N ASN A 235 7.46 -6.07 -4.57
CA ASN A 235 8.67 -6.66 -4.01
C ASN A 235 8.79 -8.17 -4.30
N GLY A 236 7.67 -8.90 -4.31
CA GLY A 236 7.64 -10.29 -4.76
C GLY A 236 8.05 -10.45 -6.23
N LEU A 237 7.76 -9.44 -7.07
CA LEU A 237 8.11 -9.43 -8.50
C LEU A 237 9.57 -9.01 -8.79
N LYS A 238 10.28 -8.35 -7.87
CA LYS A 238 11.68 -7.95 -8.09
C LYS A 238 12.65 -9.12 -8.21
N ASP A 239 13.69 -8.98 -9.00
CA ASP A 239 14.78 -9.94 -9.14
C ASP A 239 15.49 -10.14 -7.79
N GLN A 240 15.08 -11.17 -7.07
CA GLN A 240 15.70 -11.52 -5.81
C GLN A 240 16.88 -12.45 -6.10
N HIS A 241 18.08 -12.05 -5.68
CA HIS A 241 19.24 -12.95 -5.66
C HIS A 241 18.88 -14.19 -4.82
N GLY A 242 18.94 -15.39 -5.42
CA GLY A 242 18.62 -16.65 -4.75
C GLY A 242 17.27 -17.28 -5.11
N LEU A 243 16.56 -16.76 -6.13
CA LEU A 243 15.59 -17.56 -6.89
C LEU A 243 16.30 -18.75 -7.56
N ALA A 244 15.52 -19.70 -8.10
CA ALA A 244 16.07 -20.74 -8.96
C ALA A 244 17.00 -20.13 -10.02
N GLU A 245 18.03 -20.86 -10.47
CA GLU A 245 19.03 -20.32 -11.41
C GLU A 245 18.39 -19.72 -12.68
N ASP A 246 17.23 -20.25 -13.06
CA ASP A 246 16.41 -19.82 -14.18
C ASP A 246 15.58 -18.54 -13.94
N GLY A 247 15.58 -17.99 -12.71
CA GLY A 247 14.84 -16.80 -12.33
C GLY A 247 13.36 -17.01 -12.05
N SER A 248 12.88 -18.26 -12.07
CA SER A 248 11.48 -18.57 -11.81
C SER A 248 11.10 -18.31 -10.35
N GLY A 249 9.85 -17.91 -10.15
CA GLY A 249 9.26 -17.68 -8.84
C GLY A 249 7.78 -17.36 -8.92
N THR A 250 7.09 -17.45 -7.80
CA THR A 250 5.66 -17.22 -7.65
C THR A 250 5.42 -16.20 -6.55
N THR A 251 4.64 -15.16 -6.87
CA THR A 251 4.05 -14.25 -5.90
C THR A 251 2.54 -14.44 -5.89
N GLU A 252 1.95 -14.56 -4.70
CA GLU A 252 0.53 -14.82 -4.52
C GLU A 252 -0.07 -13.81 -3.53
N PHE A 253 -1.32 -13.42 -3.78
CA PHE A 253 -2.14 -12.68 -2.83
C PHE A 253 -3.34 -13.51 -2.39
N GLU A 254 -3.64 -13.50 -1.10
CA GLU A 254 -4.84 -14.09 -0.51
C GLU A 254 -5.47 -13.12 0.49
N ALA A 255 -6.80 -13.05 0.54
CA ALA A 255 -7.55 -12.36 1.57
C ALA A 255 -8.65 -13.28 2.08
N MET A 256 -8.78 -13.43 3.41
CA MET A 256 -9.73 -14.36 4.01
C MET A 256 -10.10 -13.94 5.43
N VAL A 257 -11.15 -14.54 5.99
CA VAL A 257 -11.50 -14.39 7.40
C VAL A 257 -10.95 -15.57 8.21
N GLU A 258 -10.20 -15.29 9.27
CA GLU A 258 -9.72 -16.29 10.22
C GLU A 258 -10.17 -15.92 11.64
N GLY A 259 -11.24 -16.56 12.12
CA GLY A 259 -11.83 -16.24 13.41
C GLY A 259 -12.47 -14.85 13.42
N ASP A 260 -11.96 -13.97 14.29
CA ASP A 260 -12.44 -12.60 14.48
C ASP A 260 -11.56 -11.57 13.75
N GLU A 261 -10.82 -12.00 12.72
CA GLU A 261 -9.89 -11.15 11.99
C GLU A 261 -10.04 -11.32 10.48
N LEU A 262 -9.95 -10.20 9.76
CA LEU A 262 -9.65 -10.16 8.34
C LEU A 262 -8.13 -10.33 8.16
N VAL A 263 -7.73 -11.28 7.34
CA VAL A 263 -6.32 -11.60 7.08
C VAL A 263 -5.99 -11.35 5.61
N LEU A 264 -5.04 -10.47 5.35
CA LEU A 264 -4.49 -10.18 4.02
C LEU A 264 -3.06 -10.72 3.94
N ARG A 265 -2.77 -11.61 3.00
CA ARG A 265 -1.45 -12.25 2.83
C ARG A 265 -0.88 -11.97 1.45
N VAL A 266 0.39 -11.56 1.42
CA VAL A 266 1.23 -11.63 0.23
C VAL A 266 2.32 -12.67 0.49
N MET A 267 2.42 -13.65 -0.40
CA MET A 267 3.31 -14.79 -0.28
C MET A 267 4.26 -14.85 -1.47
N ASP A 268 5.53 -15.13 -1.22
CA ASP A 268 6.52 -15.40 -2.28
C ASP A 268 7.39 -16.62 -1.95
N ASP A 269 7.97 -17.21 -3.00
CA ASP A 269 8.93 -18.30 -2.95
C ASP A 269 10.38 -17.82 -3.16
N GLY A 270 10.66 -16.56 -2.79
CA GLY A 270 11.95 -15.92 -2.94
C GLY A 270 13.05 -16.48 -2.06
N LYS A 271 14.06 -15.67 -1.72
CA LYS A 271 15.19 -16.13 -0.89
C LYS A 271 14.80 -16.38 0.58
N GLY A 272 13.73 -15.75 1.02
CA GLY A 272 13.40 -15.60 2.44
C GLY A 272 14.25 -14.52 3.13
N ILE A 273 13.82 -14.17 4.33
CA ILE A 273 14.37 -13.17 5.24
C ILE A 273 15.03 -13.91 6.39
N GLY A 274 16.28 -13.56 6.72
CA GLY A 274 17.00 -14.14 7.86
C GLY A 274 16.53 -13.55 9.20
N GLN A 275 16.73 -14.27 10.30
CA GLN A 275 16.29 -13.83 11.64
C GLN A 275 16.93 -12.50 12.03
N GLU A 276 18.16 -12.23 11.58
CA GLU A 276 18.87 -10.97 11.85
C GLU A 276 18.14 -9.73 11.30
N HIS A 277 17.26 -9.91 10.31
CA HIS A 277 16.48 -8.83 9.72
C HIS A 277 15.11 -8.64 10.40
N LEU A 278 14.68 -9.63 11.19
CA LEU A 278 13.38 -9.66 11.89
C LEU A 278 13.53 -9.54 13.42
N ASP A 279 14.75 -9.55 13.94
CA ASP A 279 15.07 -9.39 15.35
C ASP A 279 15.14 -7.90 15.75
N PRO A 280 14.23 -7.38 16.59
CA PRO A 280 14.28 -6.00 17.08
C PRO A 280 15.55 -5.69 17.91
N GLY A 281 16.22 -6.72 18.44
CA GLY A 281 17.50 -6.63 19.13
C GLY A 281 18.70 -6.39 18.21
N ASP A 282 18.64 -6.81 16.94
CA ASP A 282 19.64 -6.46 15.92
C ASP A 282 19.25 -5.15 15.23
N ILE A 283 19.33 -4.08 16.02
CA ILE A 283 18.98 -2.69 15.67
C ILE A 283 19.65 -2.21 14.35
N ALA A 284 20.77 -2.80 13.94
CA ALA A 284 21.50 -2.43 12.74
C ALA A 284 20.91 -3.05 11.46
N LYS A 285 20.17 -4.16 11.57
CA LYS A 285 19.65 -4.92 10.43
C LYS A 285 18.13 -5.08 10.42
N PHE A 286 17.48 -4.72 11.52
CA PHE A 286 16.03 -4.82 11.69
C PHE A 286 15.27 -3.98 10.64
N ILE A 287 14.49 -4.66 9.80
CA ILE A 287 13.85 -4.05 8.62
C ILE A 287 12.65 -3.16 8.96
N LEU A 288 12.14 -3.22 10.19
CA LEU A 288 11.02 -2.41 10.66
C LEU A 288 11.47 -1.20 11.48
N ARG A 289 12.75 -0.82 11.39
CA ARG A 289 13.28 0.38 12.04
C ARG A 289 13.33 1.57 11.09
N GLU A 290 12.78 2.70 11.52
CA GLU A 290 12.90 3.96 10.79
C GLU A 290 14.35 4.46 10.73
N GLY A 291 14.78 4.94 9.54
CA GLY A 291 16.06 5.61 9.37
C GLY A 291 17.30 4.71 9.34
N VAL A 292 17.14 3.38 9.40
CA VAL A 292 18.24 2.45 9.11
C VAL A 292 18.30 2.28 7.59
N SER A 293 19.12 3.10 6.94
CA SER A 293 19.69 2.67 5.67
C SER A 293 20.40 1.34 5.96
N LEU A 294 20.00 0.24 5.32
CA LEU A 294 20.81 -0.98 5.21
C LEU A 294 22.20 -0.62 4.66
N GLN A 295 23.07 -0.02 5.47
CA GLN A 295 24.49 0.04 5.19
C GLN A 295 24.92 -1.41 5.21
N SER A 296 25.07 -1.93 4.00
CA SER A 296 25.50 -3.28 3.70
C SER A 296 26.63 -3.64 4.65
N SER A 297 26.38 -4.63 5.50
CA SER A 297 27.42 -5.32 6.26
C SER A 297 28.54 -5.73 5.30
N GLY A 298 29.62 -4.95 5.22
CA GLY A 298 30.95 -5.34 4.73
C GLY A 298 31.08 -6.10 3.39
N GLY A 299 30.13 -5.98 2.47
CA GLY A 299 30.13 -6.70 1.19
C GLY A 299 30.14 -5.74 0.01
N GLN A 300 31.00 -6.02 -0.95
CA GLN A 300 31.38 -5.21 -2.12
C GLN A 300 30.27 -5.06 -3.20
N ASP A 301 28.99 -5.05 -2.80
CA ASP A 301 27.87 -4.93 -3.72
C ASP A 301 27.31 -3.50 -3.71
N ASN A 302 27.46 -2.80 -4.85
CA ASN A 302 27.08 -1.41 -5.11
C ASN A 302 25.55 -1.16 -5.13
N ASN A 303 24.77 -1.84 -4.28
CA ASN A 303 23.35 -1.55 -4.13
C ASN A 303 23.17 -0.47 -3.05
N PRO A 304 22.56 0.69 -3.37
CA PRO A 304 22.22 1.66 -2.37
C PRO A 304 21.24 1.02 -1.39
N PRO A 305 21.38 1.34 -0.10
CA PRO A 305 20.49 0.82 0.93
C PRO A 305 19.03 1.08 0.57
N SER A 306 18.19 0.04 0.60
CA SER A 306 16.77 0.26 0.82
C SER A 306 16.63 0.95 2.17
N THR A 307 15.93 2.07 2.23
CA THR A 307 15.87 2.93 3.42
C THR A 307 15.10 2.29 4.58
N GLY A 308 14.44 1.13 4.37
CA GLY A 308 13.58 0.46 5.37
C GLY A 308 12.33 1.27 5.76
N LEU A 309 12.30 2.56 5.39
CA LEU A 309 11.30 3.54 5.76
C LEU A 309 9.89 3.10 5.37
N GLY A 310 9.71 2.46 4.21
CA GLY A 310 8.37 2.06 3.75
C GLY A 310 7.69 1.01 4.62
N LEU A 311 8.43 0.01 5.09
CA LEU A 311 7.86 -1.12 5.85
C LEU A 311 7.76 -0.80 7.35
N ALA A 312 8.75 -0.11 7.92
CA ALA A 312 8.73 0.36 9.30
C ALA A 312 7.53 1.30 9.57
N ASP A 313 7.31 2.23 8.64
CA ASP A 313 6.20 3.18 8.66
C ASP A 313 4.85 2.47 8.53
N ALA A 314 4.71 1.52 7.60
CA ALA A 314 3.50 0.72 7.45
C ALA A 314 3.20 -0.14 8.71
N HIS A 315 4.23 -0.75 9.30
CA HIS A 315 4.13 -1.48 10.56
C HIS A 315 3.57 -0.60 11.69
N ASN A 316 4.13 0.59 11.89
CA ASN A 316 3.69 1.52 12.93
C ASN A 316 2.23 1.95 12.72
N ARG A 317 1.82 2.17 11.46
CA ARG A 317 0.43 2.52 11.12
C ARG A 317 -0.55 1.40 11.35
N ILE A 318 -0.24 0.18 10.92
CA ILE A 318 -1.12 -0.99 11.13
C ILE A 318 -1.38 -1.17 12.63
N ASN A 319 -0.33 -1.09 13.45
CA ASN A 319 -0.46 -1.19 14.90
C ASN A 319 -1.28 -0.03 15.48
N ALA A 320 -1.13 1.19 14.97
CA ALA A 320 -1.93 2.33 15.40
C ALA A 320 -3.43 2.12 15.14
N LEU A 321 -3.78 1.42 14.06
CA LEU A 321 -5.16 1.07 13.72
C LEU A 321 -5.71 -0.12 14.51
N GLY A 322 -4.88 -0.74 15.35
CA GLY A 322 -5.23 -1.95 16.11
C GLY A 322 -5.10 -3.24 15.30
N GLY A 323 -4.51 -3.17 14.11
CA GLY A 323 -4.13 -4.35 13.33
C GLY A 323 -2.77 -4.90 13.76
N GLU A 324 -2.41 -6.03 13.16
CA GLU A 324 -1.16 -6.73 13.39
C GLU A 324 -0.44 -6.96 12.05
N LEU A 325 0.87 -6.74 12.03
CA LEU A 325 1.73 -7.17 10.92
C LEU A 325 2.55 -8.38 11.36
N ARG A 326 2.44 -9.47 10.62
CA ARG A 326 3.26 -10.67 10.80
C ARG A 326 4.10 -10.94 9.56
N ILE A 327 5.33 -11.38 9.80
CA ILE A 327 6.27 -11.79 8.76
C ILE A 327 6.74 -13.19 9.11
N TYR A 328 6.52 -14.14 8.21
CA TYR A 328 7.03 -15.50 8.32
C TYR A 328 7.99 -15.76 7.19
N SER A 329 9.14 -16.36 7.47
CA SER A 329 10.08 -16.67 6.42
C SER A 329 10.91 -17.93 6.65
N TYR A 330 11.29 -18.56 5.54
CA TYR A 330 12.21 -19.68 5.48
C TYR A 330 13.30 -19.41 4.44
N ARG A 331 14.55 -19.47 4.87
CA ARG A 331 15.73 -19.28 4.01
C ARG A 331 16.38 -20.62 3.70
N ALA A 332 16.03 -21.20 2.55
CA ALA A 332 16.45 -22.55 2.16
C ALA A 332 17.96 -22.78 2.23
N GLY A 333 18.78 -21.83 1.75
CA GLY A 333 20.24 -21.95 1.77
C GLY A 333 20.87 -21.94 3.17
N ARG A 334 20.14 -21.54 4.21
CA ARG A 334 20.58 -21.57 5.62
C ARG A 334 19.77 -22.54 6.49
N GLN A 335 18.73 -23.18 5.93
CA GLN A 335 17.75 -23.97 6.68
C GLN A 335 17.23 -23.23 7.93
N GLU A 336 16.94 -21.95 7.75
CA GLU A 336 16.62 -21.02 8.83
C GLU A 336 15.16 -20.59 8.72
N PHE A 337 14.42 -20.72 9.81
CA PHE A 337 13.10 -20.12 9.98
C PHE A 337 13.25 -18.80 10.71
N ALA A 338 12.57 -17.78 10.24
CA ALA A 338 12.54 -16.47 10.86
C ALA A 338 11.10 -15.97 10.94
N GLY A 339 10.75 -15.33 12.05
CA GLY A 339 9.40 -14.86 12.26
C GLY A 339 9.33 -13.62 13.11
N TYR A 340 8.40 -12.73 12.77
CA TYR A 340 8.10 -11.53 13.51
C TYR A 340 6.59 -11.31 13.57
N SER A 341 6.11 -10.85 14.71
CA SER A 341 4.78 -10.31 14.94
C SER A 341 4.92 -8.95 15.61
N SER A 342 4.10 -7.99 15.21
CA SER A 342 4.05 -6.69 15.87
C SER A 342 3.50 -6.74 17.30
N CYS A 343 2.75 -7.79 17.65
CA CYS A 343 2.22 -8.04 18.99
C CYS A 343 3.19 -8.87 19.85
N ASP A 344 3.76 -9.92 19.29
CA ASP A 344 4.54 -10.92 20.04
C ASP A 344 6.07 -10.77 19.89
N GLY A 345 6.53 -9.90 18.99
CA GLY A 345 7.95 -9.74 18.68
C GLY A 345 8.48 -10.92 17.85
N ILE A 346 9.60 -11.52 18.27
CA ILE A 346 10.19 -12.66 17.54
C ILE A 346 9.32 -13.90 17.76
N LEU A 347 8.91 -14.54 16.66
CA LEU A 347 8.18 -15.80 16.70
C LEU A 347 9.16 -16.97 16.77
N ASP A 348 8.83 -18.00 17.54
CA ASP A 348 9.66 -19.20 17.63
C ASP A 348 9.63 -20.01 16.32
N HIS A 349 10.69 -20.78 16.08
CA HIS A 349 10.85 -21.57 14.85
C HIS A 349 9.73 -22.60 14.64
N ALA A 350 9.13 -23.15 15.70
CA ALA A 350 8.07 -24.15 15.57
C ALA A 350 6.78 -23.49 15.10
N THR A 351 6.44 -22.30 15.61
CA THR A 351 5.32 -21.49 15.13
C THR A 351 5.48 -21.14 13.66
N VAL A 352 6.64 -20.64 13.25
CA VAL A 352 6.93 -20.28 11.85
C VAL A 352 6.87 -21.52 10.94
N GLY A 353 7.54 -22.62 11.34
CA GLY A 353 7.58 -23.86 10.58
C GLY A 353 6.19 -24.48 10.40
N ASN A 354 5.36 -24.49 11.44
CA ASN A 354 3.98 -24.98 11.37
C ASN A 354 3.12 -24.15 10.41
N MET A 355 3.26 -22.83 10.44
CA MET A 355 2.51 -21.92 9.56
C MET A 355 2.90 -22.15 8.09
N LEU A 356 4.19 -22.13 7.77
CA LEU A 356 4.67 -22.37 6.41
C LEU A 356 4.35 -23.79 5.92
N SER A 357 4.40 -24.79 6.79
CA SER A 357 3.99 -26.17 6.42
C SER A 357 2.53 -26.23 6.02
N LYS A 358 1.61 -25.60 6.77
CA LYS A 358 0.18 -25.57 6.46
C LYS A 358 -0.09 -24.92 5.10
N LEU A 359 0.55 -23.79 4.81
CA LEU A 359 0.43 -23.11 3.52
C LEU A 359 0.96 -23.98 2.37
N ASN A 360 2.11 -24.64 2.58
CA ASN A 360 2.69 -25.53 1.58
C ASN A 360 1.90 -26.83 1.37
N ASP A 361 1.24 -27.35 2.40
CA ASP A 361 0.33 -28.49 2.29
C ASP A 361 -0.93 -28.10 1.49
N LYS A 362 -1.47 -26.90 1.73
CA LYS A 362 -2.59 -26.34 0.94
C LYS A 362 -2.22 -26.25 -0.54
N ARG A 363 -1.05 -25.68 -0.88
CA ARG A 363 -0.56 -25.60 -2.28
C ARG A 363 -0.32 -26.97 -2.91
N ARG A 364 0.27 -27.92 -2.18
CA ARG A 364 0.50 -29.29 -2.69
C ARG A 364 -0.79 -30.02 -3.03
N ARG A 365 -1.88 -29.78 -2.29
CA ARG A 365 -3.21 -30.34 -2.60
C ARG A 365 -3.85 -29.69 -3.83
N ALA A 366 -3.41 -28.50 -4.21
CA ALA A 366 -3.85 -27.79 -5.42
C ALA A 366 -3.03 -28.16 -6.68
N ASP A 367 -2.21 -29.22 -6.62
CA ASP A 367 -1.36 -29.72 -7.72
C ASP A 367 -0.34 -28.71 -8.28
N GLU A 368 0.04 -27.70 -7.49
CA GLU A 368 1.09 -26.76 -7.87
C GLU A 368 2.47 -27.39 -7.65
N LYS A 369 3.21 -27.65 -8.73
CA LYS A 369 4.66 -27.90 -8.68
C LYS A 369 5.40 -26.61 -8.31
N ASN A 370 5.41 -26.26 -7.02
CA ASN A 370 6.04 -25.05 -6.52
C ASN A 370 7.08 -25.36 -5.43
N ASP A 371 8.14 -24.55 -5.38
CA ASP A 371 9.30 -24.64 -4.47
C ASP A 371 8.98 -24.29 -2.99
N GLY A 372 7.69 -24.24 -2.65
CA GLY A 372 7.13 -23.86 -1.36
C GLY A 372 7.13 -22.35 -1.10
N VAL A 373 6.13 -21.86 -0.38
CA VAL A 373 6.10 -20.53 0.24
C VAL A 373 7.32 -20.36 1.14
N ARG A 374 8.07 -19.28 0.94
CA ARG A 374 9.27 -18.94 1.70
C ARG A 374 9.19 -17.61 2.41
N THR A 375 8.37 -16.68 1.96
CA THR A 375 8.10 -15.44 2.68
C THR A 375 6.61 -15.19 2.67
N VAL A 376 6.08 -14.75 3.81
CA VAL A 376 4.69 -14.34 3.98
C VAL A 376 4.69 -13.00 4.71
N PHE A 377 4.09 -11.99 4.08
CA PHE A 377 3.68 -10.75 4.73
C PHE A 377 2.18 -10.83 4.99
N GLU A 378 1.81 -10.80 6.26
CA GLU A 378 0.43 -10.99 6.73
C GLU A 378 -0.02 -9.77 7.51
N ILE A 379 -1.12 -9.14 7.08
CA ILE A 379 -1.82 -8.09 7.81
C ILE A 379 -3.06 -8.72 8.42
N ARG A 380 -3.28 -8.52 9.72
CA ARG A 380 -4.47 -8.99 10.43
C ARG A 380 -5.21 -7.78 10.98
N LEU A 381 -6.49 -7.67 10.65
CA LEU A 381 -7.35 -6.56 11.06
C LEU A 381 -8.50 -7.12 11.89
N PRO A 382 -8.76 -6.59 13.10
CA PRO A 382 -9.87 -7.08 13.93
C PRO A 382 -11.21 -6.76 13.27
N LEU A 383 -12.11 -7.75 13.31
CA LEU A 383 -13.50 -7.62 12.89
C LEU A 383 -14.37 -7.02 14.01
N GLN A 384 -15.44 -6.34 13.62
CA GLN A 384 -16.43 -5.71 14.51
C GLN A 384 -17.86 -6.11 14.18
#